data_AF-H2ZJN0-F1
#
_entry.id   AF-H2ZJN0-F1
#
_cell.length_a   1.000
_cell.length_b   1.000
_cell.length_c   1.000
_cell.angle_alpha   90.00
_cell.angle_beta   90.00
_cell.angle_gamma   90.00
#
_symmetry.space_group_name_H-M   'P 1'
#
loop_
_entity.id
_entity.type
_entity.pdbx_description
1 polymer ?
#
loop_
_entity_poly.entity_id
_entity_poly.type
_entity_poly.pdbx_seq_one_letter_code
_entity_poly.pdbx_strand_id
1 'polypeptide(L)'
;MTRFARRGAQKKTPHTATSWKDIHDQAAVEQDGPSHLNITSQAQLARETAVKKDKRRENRRIKRIRKKEATKVCFHCRMPGHGMADCPSLKNDMEQGTDICFKCGSTEHLATLCTVKVPAGKQFMFAKCFVCGETGHLSKTCPDNPRGLYPDGGCCQLCGSVEHYKRDCPDRPIKDEITVYRQVIGQRGKNLHVSVDDELSLYEEADLSKKPVKRKPKLVKF
;
A
#
# COMPACT_ATOMS: atom_id res chain seq x y z
N MET A 1 -47.01 29.41 1.33
CA MET A 1 -47.95 28.71 2.24
C MET A 1 -48.56 27.55 1.47
N THR A 2 -48.16 26.33 1.79
CA THR A 2 -48.47 25.09 1.07
C THR A 2 -49.81 24.49 1.54
N ARG A 3 -50.66 24.10 0.58
CA ARG A 3 -51.96 23.46 0.84
C ARG A 3 -51.73 22.01 1.28
N PHE A 4 -52.03 21.71 2.54
CA PHE A 4 -52.10 20.35 3.09
C PHE A 4 -53.39 19.66 2.63
N ALA A 5 -53.28 18.60 1.83
CA ALA A 5 -54.40 17.70 1.53
C ALA A 5 -54.45 16.57 2.58
N ARG A 6 -55.50 16.52 3.40
CA ARG A 6 -55.79 15.39 4.30
C ARG A 6 -56.41 14.25 3.47
N ARG A 7 -55.66 13.15 3.28
CA ARG A 7 -56.19 11.91 2.69
C ARG A 7 -57.03 11.15 3.72
N GLY A 8 -58.23 10.74 3.32
CA GLY A 8 -59.21 10.05 4.14
C GLY A 8 -58.80 8.65 4.59
N ALA A 9 -59.39 8.22 5.71
CA ALA A 9 -59.17 6.92 6.34
C ALA A 9 -59.66 5.78 5.43
N GLN A 10 -58.73 4.93 4.98
CA GLN A 10 -59.05 3.69 4.29
C GLN A 10 -59.43 2.61 5.33
N LYS A 11 -60.64 2.07 5.21
CA LYS A 11 -61.15 0.98 6.05
C LYS A 11 -60.34 -0.28 5.75
N LYS A 12 -59.67 -0.85 6.76
CA LYS A 12 -58.98 -2.14 6.63
C LYS A 12 -60.02 -3.26 6.58
N THR A 13 -60.17 -3.91 5.43
CA THR A 13 -60.91 -5.16 5.31
C THR A 13 -60.03 -6.30 5.86
N PRO A 14 -60.51 -7.14 6.79
CA PRO A 14 -59.76 -8.31 7.21
C PRO A 14 -59.70 -9.30 6.04
N HIS A 15 -58.49 -9.74 5.69
CA HIS A 15 -58.28 -10.81 4.72
C HIS A 15 -58.64 -12.13 5.38
N THR A 16 -59.49 -12.92 4.73
CA THR A 16 -59.82 -14.28 5.17
C THR A 16 -58.60 -15.17 4.97
N ALA A 17 -58.22 -15.93 5.99
CA ALA A 17 -57.11 -16.88 5.89
C ALA A 17 -57.39 -17.90 4.76
N THR A 18 -56.43 -18.05 3.86
CA THR A 18 -56.46 -19.07 2.79
C THR A 18 -56.57 -20.46 3.41
N SER A 19 -57.46 -21.28 2.88
CA SER A 19 -57.75 -22.61 3.41
C SER A 19 -56.57 -23.56 3.16
N TRP A 20 -56.35 -24.52 4.07
CA TRP A 20 -55.32 -25.56 3.90
C TRP A 20 -55.46 -26.36 2.59
N LYS A 21 -56.66 -26.40 1.99
CA LYS A 21 -56.86 -27.02 0.67
C LYS A 21 -56.30 -26.16 -0.48
N ASP A 22 -56.36 -24.83 -0.37
CA ASP A 22 -55.86 -23.90 -1.39
C ASP A 22 -54.32 -23.89 -1.46
N ILE A 23 -53.65 -24.34 -0.40
CA ILE A 23 -52.18 -24.49 -0.34
C ILE A 23 -51.73 -25.73 -1.11
N HIS A 24 -52.54 -26.79 -1.18
CA HIS A 24 -52.19 -28.02 -1.88
C HIS A 24 -52.36 -27.93 -3.40
N ASP A 25 -53.33 -27.15 -3.89
CA ASP A 25 -53.54 -26.97 -5.33
C ASP A 25 -52.54 -25.99 -5.97
N GLN A 26 -51.93 -25.08 -5.19
CA GLN A 26 -50.81 -24.23 -5.66
C GLN A 26 -49.48 -24.98 -5.80
N ALA A 27 -49.37 -26.21 -5.29
CA ALA A 27 -48.18 -27.05 -5.47
C ALA A 27 -48.09 -27.70 -6.88
N ALA A 28 -49.10 -27.51 -7.73
CA ALA A 28 -49.18 -28.11 -9.06
C ALA A 28 -48.98 -27.11 -10.24
N VAL A 29 -48.53 -25.88 -9.98
CA VAL A 29 -48.09 -24.95 -11.02
C VAL A 29 -46.57 -24.96 -11.13
N GLU A 30 -46.12 -25.63 -12.20
CA GLU A 30 -44.84 -25.44 -12.91
C GLU A 30 -43.53 -25.60 -12.12
N GLN A 31 -42.95 -26.78 -12.32
CA GLN A 31 -41.54 -27.08 -12.11
C GLN A 31 -40.66 -26.35 -13.14
N ASP A 32 -40.49 -25.04 -13.04
CA ASP A 32 -39.41 -24.33 -13.75
C ASP A 32 -38.41 -23.76 -12.74
N GLY A 33 -37.88 -24.65 -11.89
CA GLY A 33 -36.61 -24.37 -11.22
C GLY A 33 -35.52 -24.23 -12.30
N PRO A 34 -34.57 -23.28 -12.17
CA PRO A 34 -33.57 -23.04 -13.22
C PRO A 34 -32.87 -24.36 -13.55
N SER A 35 -33.00 -24.79 -14.81
CA SER A 35 -32.54 -26.10 -15.26
C SER A 35 -31.11 -26.34 -14.76
N HIS A 36 -30.81 -27.54 -14.27
CA HIS A 36 -29.50 -27.90 -13.70
C HIS A 36 -28.31 -27.59 -14.66
N LEU A 37 -28.59 -27.54 -15.97
CA LEU A 37 -27.68 -27.09 -17.04
C LEU A 37 -27.37 -25.58 -16.98
N ASN A 38 -28.34 -24.75 -16.58
CA ASN A 38 -28.18 -23.31 -16.43
C ASN A 38 -27.31 -22.96 -15.21
N ILE A 39 -27.47 -23.68 -14.10
CA ILE A 39 -26.67 -23.49 -12.86
C ILE A 39 -25.18 -23.85 -13.11
N THR A 40 -24.92 -24.93 -13.85
CA THR A 40 -23.55 -25.34 -14.22
C THR A 40 -22.88 -24.33 -15.15
N SER A 41 -23.62 -23.78 -16.13
CA SER A 41 -23.11 -22.72 -17.02
C SER A 41 -22.79 -21.41 -16.28
N GLN A 42 -23.66 -20.98 -15.35
CA GLN A 42 -23.43 -19.80 -14.52
C GLN A 42 -22.23 -19.98 -13.60
N ALA A 43 -22.07 -21.18 -13.01
CA ALA A 43 -20.91 -21.51 -12.19
C ALA A 43 -19.59 -21.52 -13.01
N GLN A 44 -19.62 -21.98 -14.27
CA GLN A 44 -18.48 -21.91 -15.17
C GLN A 44 -18.10 -20.46 -15.50
N LEU A 45 -19.08 -19.62 -15.84
CA LEU A 45 -18.86 -18.19 -16.12
C LEU A 45 -18.31 -17.44 -14.88
N ALA A 46 -18.82 -17.76 -13.68
CA ALA A 46 -18.31 -17.24 -12.42
C ALA A 46 -16.85 -17.66 -12.16
N ARG A 47 -16.48 -18.90 -12.47
CA ARG A 47 -15.08 -19.37 -12.38
C ARG A 47 -14.16 -18.64 -13.37
N GLU A 48 -14.59 -18.48 -14.62
CA GLU A 48 -13.79 -17.76 -15.62
C GLU A 48 -13.60 -16.29 -15.28
N THR A 49 -14.64 -15.62 -14.78
CA THR A 49 -14.55 -14.23 -14.34
C THR A 49 -13.66 -14.08 -13.11
N ALA A 50 -13.68 -15.05 -12.17
CA ALA A 50 -12.74 -15.11 -11.05
C ALA A 50 -11.28 -15.26 -11.53
N VAL A 51 -11.00 -16.18 -12.46
CA VAL A 51 -9.67 -16.36 -13.06
C VAL A 51 -9.20 -15.07 -13.76
N LYS A 52 -10.08 -14.39 -14.51
CA LYS A 52 -9.78 -13.08 -15.13
C LYS A 52 -9.47 -12.01 -14.07
N LYS A 53 -10.21 -11.96 -12.96
CA LYS A 53 -9.95 -11.02 -11.85
C LYS A 53 -8.61 -11.30 -11.16
N ASP A 54 -8.27 -12.56 -10.94
CA ASP A 54 -6.98 -12.96 -10.35
C ASP A 54 -5.82 -12.63 -11.27
N LYS A 55 -5.94 -12.90 -12.58
CA LYS A 55 -4.95 -12.49 -13.59
C LYS A 55 -4.76 -10.98 -13.61
N ARG A 56 -5.83 -10.18 -13.52
CA ARG A 56 -5.74 -8.71 -13.40
C ARG A 56 -5.01 -8.29 -12.12
N ARG A 57 -5.29 -8.94 -10.99
CA ARG A 57 -4.62 -8.66 -9.70
C ARG A 57 -3.13 -8.97 -9.77
N GLU A 58 -2.77 -10.11 -10.35
CA GLU A 58 -1.38 -10.54 -10.50
C GLU A 58 -0.62 -9.64 -11.47
N ASN A 59 -1.22 -9.26 -12.60
CA ASN A 59 -0.62 -8.28 -13.51
C ASN A 59 -0.32 -6.94 -12.82
N ARG A 60 -1.22 -6.45 -11.95
CA ARG A 60 -0.97 -5.24 -11.15
C ARG A 60 0.17 -5.45 -10.15
N ARG A 61 0.29 -6.65 -9.56
CA ARG A 61 1.39 -7.01 -8.65
C ARG A 61 2.72 -7.03 -9.41
N ILE A 62 2.81 -7.74 -10.54
CA ILE A 62 4.01 -7.81 -11.38
C ILE A 62 4.41 -6.42 -11.87
N LYS A 63 3.45 -5.58 -12.30
CA LYS A 63 3.73 -4.19 -12.70
C LYS A 63 4.35 -3.37 -11.57
N ARG A 64 3.88 -3.54 -10.32
CA ARG A 64 4.46 -2.90 -9.14
C ARG A 64 5.86 -3.41 -8.82
N ILE A 65 6.10 -4.71 -8.94
CA ILE A 65 7.41 -5.33 -8.74
C ILE A 65 8.41 -4.80 -9.78
N ARG A 66 8.07 -4.88 -11.08
CA ARG A 66 8.90 -4.36 -12.18
C ARG A 66 9.20 -2.87 -12.02
N LYS A 67 8.19 -2.07 -11.65
CA LYS A 67 8.41 -0.64 -11.39
C LYS A 67 9.40 -0.44 -10.23
N LYS A 68 9.24 -1.17 -9.14
CA LYS A 68 10.13 -1.09 -7.97
C LYS A 68 11.56 -1.48 -8.32
N GLU A 69 11.74 -2.55 -9.09
CA GLU A 69 13.05 -3.02 -9.58
C GLU A 69 13.70 -2.01 -10.52
N ALA A 70 12.95 -1.45 -11.47
CA ALA A 70 13.45 -0.42 -12.38
C ALA A 70 13.86 0.87 -11.66
N THR A 71 13.13 1.28 -10.62
CA THR A 71 13.46 2.45 -9.79
C THR A 71 14.51 2.17 -8.71
N LYS A 72 14.93 0.91 -8.53
CA LYS A 72 15.91 0.56 -7.50
C LYS A 72 17.29 1.03 -7.96
N VAL A 73 17.99 1.73 -7.08
CA VAL A 73 19.35 2.24 -7.34
C VAL A 73 20.35 1.40 -6.56
N CYS A 74 21.44 0.99 -7.22
CA CYS A 74 22.52 0.27 -6.57
C CYS A 74 23.30 1.19 -5.63
N PHE A 75 23.54 0.77 -4.38
CA PHE A 75 24.27 1.62 -3.42
C PHE A 75 25.76 1.77 -3.71
N HIS A 76 26.36 0.85 -4.48
CA HIS A 76 27.77 0.89 -4.85
C HIS A 76 27.98 1.79 -6.08
N CYS A 77 27.37 1.46 -7.24
CA CYS A 77 27.58 2.22 -8.48
C CYS A 77 26.53 3.32 -8.75
N ARG A 78 25.46 3.41 -7.95
CA ARG A 78 24.33 4.37 -8.10
C ARG A 78 23.61 4.34 -9.45
N MET A 79 23.76 3.25 -10.19
CA MET A 79 22.99 3.04 -11.42
C MET A 79 21.62 2.44 -11.08
N PRO A 80 20.54 2.89 -11.75
CA PRO A 80 19.22 2.31 -11.59
C PRO A 80 19.12 0.91 -12.22
N GLY A 81 18.10 0.15 -11.82
CA GLY A 81 17.74 -1.15 -12.39
C GLY A 81 18.27 -2.38 -11.65
N HIS A 82 19.16 -2.22 -10.68
CA HIS A 82 19.69 -3.35 -9.90
C HIS A 82 20.00 -2.98 -8.43
N GLY A 83 20.09 -3.99 -7.58
CA GLY A 83 20.52 -3.84 -6.18
C GLY A 83 22.01 -4.14 -5.99
N MET A 84 22.53 -3.93 -4.79
CA MET A 84 23.94 -4.19 -4.46
C MET A 84 24.38 -5.64 -4.79
N ALA A 85 23.54 -6.63 -4.52
CA ALA A 85 23.86 -8.05 -4.80
C ALA A 85 24.02 -8.36 -6.31
N ASP A 86 23.31 -7.64 -7.16
CA ASP A 86 23.31 -7.85 -8.61
C ASP A 86 24.22 -6.86 -9.34
N CYS A 87 25.09 -6.13 -8.61
CA CYS A 87 25.91 -5.09 -9.20
C CYS A 87 27.03 -5.69 -10.05
N PRO A 88 27.15 -5.34 -11.34
CA PRO A 88 28.21 -5.85 -12.19
C PRO A 88 29.59 -5.38 -11.73
N SER A 89 29.69 -4.18 -11.15
CA SER A 89 30.95 -3.64 -10.62
C SER A 89 31.46 -4.43 -9.41
N LEU A 90 30.58 -4.90 -8.53
CA LEU A 90 30.95 -5.64 -7.31
C LEU A 90 31.51 -7.03 -7.58
N LYS A 91 31.21 -7.65 -8.73
CA LYS A 91 31.71 -8.98 -9.06
C LYS A 91 33.23 -9.02 -9.26
N ASN A 92 33.85 -7.87 -9.51
CA ASN A 92 35.29 -7.76 -9.73
C ASN A 92 36.08 -7.49 -8.45
N ASP A 93 35.42 -6.91 -7.43
CA ASP A 93 36.05 -6.51 -6.16
C ASP A 93 35.65 -7.50 -5.06
N MET A 94 36.22 -8.70 -5.10
CA MET A 94 35.91 -9.84 -4.22
C MET A 94 36.19 -9.62 -2.71
N GLU A 95 36.58 -8.41 -2.31
CA GLU A 95 37.11 -8.08 -0.98
C GLU A 95 36.13 -7.29 -0.08
N GLN A 96 34.97 -6.92 -0.62
CA GLN A 96 33.94 -6.22 0.16
C GLN A 96 33.07 -7.24 0.91
N GLY A 97 33.57 -7.72 2.05
CA GLY A 97 32.94 -8.70 2.94
C GLY A 97 31.47 -8.40 3.28
N THR A 98 30.57 -8.85 2.41
CA THR A 98 29.11 -8.71 2.52
C THR A 98 28.51 -9.51 3.68
N ASP A 99 29.30 -10.40 4.26
CA ASP A 99 28.81 -11.40 5.19
C ASP A 99 29.26 -11.11 6.63
N ILE A 100 29.94 -9.98 6.84
CA ILE A 100 30.39 -9.56 8.17
C ILE A 100 29.30 -8.73 8.86
N CYS A 101 29.01 -9.06 10.11
CA CYS A 101 28.16 -8.25 10.97
C CYS A 101 28.81 -6.87 11.19
N PHE A 102 28.19 -5.82 10.65
CA PHE A 102 28.69 -4.45 10.80
C PHE A 102 28.75 -3.93 12.25
N LYS A 103 28.08 -4.59 13.20
CA LYS A 103 28.08 -4.25 14.63
C LYS A 103 29.24 -4.88 15.41
N CYS A 104 29.52 -6.16 15.20
CA CYS A 104 30.47 -6.93 16.01
C CYS A 104 31.58 -7.64 15.21
N GLY A 105 31.57 -7.56 13.88
CA GLY A 105 32.64 -8.11 13.04
C GLY A 105 32.57 -9.62 12.80
N SER A 106 31.55 -10.31 13.30
CA SER A 106 31.38 -11.76 13.10
C SER A 106 30.75 -12.07 11.74
N THR A 107 31.19 -13.15 11.08
CA THR A 107 30.60 -13.63 9.81
C THR A 107 29.38 -14.55 10.00
N GLU A 108 29.07 -14.94 11.23
CA GLU A 108 28.01 -15.92 11.51
C GLU A 108 26.59 -15.36 11.39
N HIS A 109 26.42 -14.04 11.44
CA HIS A 109 25.10 -13.42 11.43
C HIS A 109 25.09 -12.03 10.80
N LEU A 110 23.92 -11.63 10.31
CA LEU A 110 23.68 -10.27 9.81
C LEU A 110 23.49 -9.28 10.97
N ALA A 111 23.79 -8.01 10.73
CA ALA A 111 23.61 -6.95 11.71
C ALA A 111 22.19 -6.92 12.32
N THR A 112 21.14 -7.34 11.60
CA THR A 112 19.77 -7.41 12.15
C THR A 112 19.61 -8.44 13.26
N LEU A 113 20.37 -9.53 13.23
CA LEU A 113 20.31 -10.63 14.19
C LEU A 113 21.38 -10.52 15.28
N CYS A 114 22.24 -9.50 15.20
CA CYS A 114 23.29 -9.28 16.18
C CYS A 114 22.71 -8.89 17.54
N THR A 115 23.01 -9.70 18.55
CA THR A 115 22.60 -9.54 19.94
C THR A 115 23.52 -8.62 20.75
N VAL A 116 24.70 -8.29 20.22
CA VAL A 116 25.67 -7.41 20.88
C VAL A 116 25.10 -5.99 21.00
N LYS A 117 25.10 -5.47 22.24
CA LYS A 117 24.70 -4.09 22.53
C LYS A 117 25.91 -3.19 22.29
N VAL A 118 25.83 -2.35 21.27
CA VAL A 118 26.87 -1.38 20.93
C VAL A 118 26.44 0.01 21.47
N PRO A 119 27.35 0.80 22.07
CA PRO A 119 27.03 2.14 22.56
C PRO A 119 26.46 3.05 21.47
N ALA A 120 25.59 3.97 21.87
CA ALA A 120 24.96 4.94 20.96
C ALA A 120 26.04 5.79 20.27
N GLY A 121 25.99 5.85 18.94
CA GLY A 121 26.95 6.61 18.11
C GLY A 121 28.03 5.77 17.42
N LYS A 122 28.35 4.56 17.91
CA LYS A 122 29.35 3.66 17.29
C LYS A 122 28.75 2.34 16.80
N GLN A 123 27.49 2.35 16.37
CA GLN A 123 26.77 1.13 15.98
C GLN A 123 27.40 0.38 14.80
N PHE A 124 28.18 1.03 13.94
CA PHE A 124 28.67 0.42 12.70
C PHE A 124 30.20 0.46 12.58
N MET A 125 30.88 0.07 13.66
CA MET A 125 32.35 0.11 13.73
C MET A 125 33.06 -0.75 12.66
N PHE A 126 32.44 -1.85 12.21
CA PHE A 126 33.00 -2.74 11.18
C PHE A 126 32.45 -2.46 9.78
N ALA A 127 31.54 -1.50 9.61
CA ALA A 127 31.05 -1.12 8.30
C ALA A 127 32.12 -0.31 7.55
N LYS A 128 32.41 -0.69 6.30
CA LYS A 128 33.15 0.13 5.34
C LYS A 128 32.19 1.11 4.67
N CYS A 129 32.52 2.39 4.65
CA CYS A 129 31.71 3.41 3.98
C CYS A 129 31.85 3.29 2.46
N PHE A 130 30.74 3.22 1.74
CA PHE A 130 30.75 3.15 0.26
C PHE A 130 31.13 4.47 -0.44
N VAL A 131 31.37 5.55 0.31
CA VAL A 131 31.69 6.87 -0.25
C VAL A 131 33.16 7.21 -0.03
N CYS A 132 33.66 7.15 1.21
CA CYS A 132 35.06 7.44 1.53
C CYS A 132 35.94 6.19 1.69
N GLY A 133 35.37 4.98 1.76
CA GLY A 133 36.11 3.72 1.94
C GLY A 133 36.56 3.43 3.37
N GLU A 134 36.46 4.39 4.28
CA GLU A 134 36.86 4.23 5.68
C GLU A 134 35.90 3.33 6.47
N THR A 135 36.42 2.67 7.50
CA THR A 135 35.63 1.86 8.42
C THR A 135 35.08 2.71 9.57
N GLY A 136 33.91 2.33 10.10
CA GLY A 136 33.37 2.89 11.33
C GLY A 136 32.03 3.60 11.19
N HIS A 137 31.59 3.85 9.95
CA HIS A 137 30.34 4.54 9.66
C HIS A 137 29.70 4.04 8.36
N LEU A 138 28.41 4.33 8.18
CA LEU A 138 27.69 4.07 6.94
C LEU A 138 27.72 5.32 6.06
N SER A 139 27.52 5.16 4.74
CA SER A 139 27.46 6.28 3.79
C SER A 139 26.45 7.37 4.14
N LYS A 140 25.43 7.05 4.94
CA LYS A 140 24.43 8.02 5.43
C LYS A 140 25.00 8.96 6.51
N THR A 141 25.95 8.50 7.30
CA THR A 141 26.58 9.24 8.41
C THR A 141 28.04 9.55 8.10
N CYS A 142 28.40 9.54 6.81
CA CYS A 142 29.75 9.89 6.37
C CYS A 142 29.92 11.41 6.48
N PRO A 143 30.96 11.90 7.17
CA PRO A 143 31.24 13.33 7.25
C PRO A 143 31.59 13.90 5.88
N ASP A 144 32.33 13.14 5.06
CA ASP A 144 32.82 13.55 3.75
C ASP A 144 32.01 12.89 2.63
N ASN A 145 30.74 13.27 2.48
CA ASN A 145 29.89 12.74 1.42
C ASN A 145 29.68 13.73 0.26
N PRO A 146 30.56 13.79 -0.76
CA PRO A 146 30.43 14.76 -1.86
C PRO A 146 29.16 14.58 -2.70
N ARG A 147 28.55 13.38 -2.71
CA ARG A 147 27.33 13.10 -3.48
C ARG A 147 26.03 13.33 -2.69
N GLY A 148 26.12 13.48 -1.38
CA GLY A 148 24.98 13.73 -0.49
C GLY A 148 24.05 12.56 -0.23
N LEU A 149 23.05 12.85 0.60
CA LEU A 149 22.11 11.87 1.14
C LEU A 149 21.06 11.39 0.14
N TYR A 150 20.90 12.10 -0.98
CA TYR A 150 19.91 11.79 -2.01
C TYR A 150 20.36 10.59 -2.87
N PRO A 151 19.42 9.71 -3.28
CA PRO A 151 19.73 8.53 -4.11
C PRO A 151 20.44 8.88 -5.41
N ASP A 152 19.93 9.87 -6.14
CA ASP A 152 20.46 10.33 -7.43
C ASP A 152 21.67 11.27 -7.26
N GLY A 153 22.05 11.55 -6.02
CA GLY A 153 23.02 12.59 -5.66
C GLY A 153 22.38 13.98 -5.60
N GLY A 154 23.07 14.89 -4.92
CA GLY A 154 22.69 16.30 -4.82
C GLY A 154 22.56 16.79 -3.38
N CYS A 155 22.07 18.01 -3.27
CA CYS A 155 21.94 18.74 -2.03
C CYS A 155 20.49 19.11 -1.71
N CYS A 156 20.26 19.56 -0.49
CA CYS A 156 19.01 20.18 -0.08
C CYS A 156 18.67 21.33 -1.04
N GLN A 157 17.47 21.29 -1.63
CA GLN A 157 17.00 22.31 -2.57
C GLN A 157 16.71 23.67 -1.94
N LEU A 158 16.78 23.79 -0.61
CA LEU A 158 16.53 25.04 0.11
C LEU A 158 17.83 25.76 0.45
N CYS A 159 18.77 25.06 1.10
CA CYS A 159 20.00 25.66 1.61
C CYS A 159 21.27 25.15 0.93
N GLY A 160 21.18 24.18 0.02
CA GLY A 160 22.35 23.62 -0.66
C GLY A 160 23.21 22.67 0.19
N SER A 161 22.83 22.37 1.44
CA SER A 161 23.57 21.39 2.26
C SER A 161 23.32 19.95 1.83
N VAL A 162 24.34 19.13 1.97
CA VAL A 162 24.43 17.72 1.55
C VAL A 162 24.05 16.76 2.69
N GLU A 163 24.02 17.27 3.92
CA GLU A 163 23.92 16.51 5.17
C GLU A 163 22.49 16.10 5.55
N HIS A 164 21.48 16.80 5.03
CA HIS A 164 20.08 16.58 5.41
C HIS A 164 19.12 16.50 4.22
N TYR A 165 17.99 15.84 4.45
CA TYR A 165 16.87 15.87 3.50
C TYR A 165 16.13 17.20 3.60
N LYS A 166 15.49 17.62 2.51
CA LYS A 166 14.68 18.87 2.44
C LYS A 166 13.64 19.00 3.56
N ARG A 167 13.18 17.87 4.12
CA ARG A 167 12.20 17.83 5.23
C ARG A 167 12.79 18.27 6.56
N ASP A 168 14.07 17.98 6.76
CA ASP A 168 14.84 18.20 7.98
C ASP A 168 15.75 19.43 7.83
N CYS A 169 15.52 20.25 6.80
CA CYS A 169 16.27 21.47 6.57
C CYS A 169 15.94 22.52 7.64
N PRO A 170 16.94 23.12 8.31
CA PRO A 170 16.70 24.15 9.32
C PRO A 170 16.06 25.41 8.70
N ASP A 171 16.43 25.73 7.46
CA ASP A 171 15.89 26.86 6.70
C ASP A 171 14.55 26.55 6.04
N ARG A 172 13.96 25.37 6.34
CA ARG A 172 12.63 25.06 5.87
C ARG A 172 11.67 26.03 6.56
N PRO A 173 10.85 26.80 5.81
CA PRO A 173 9.78 27.56 6.44
C PRO A 173 8.89 26.55 7.15
N ILE A 174 8.93 26.57 8.48
CA ILE A 174 8.11 25.72 9.34
C ILE A 174 6.69 26.13 9.00
N LYS A 175 5.99 25.23 8.31
CA LYS A 175 4.61 25.48 7.88
C LYS A 175 3.69 25.42 9.11
N ASP A 176 3.64 26.51 9.85
CA ASP A 176 2.46 26.89 10.64
C ASP A 176 1.22 27.08 9.73
N GLU A 177 1.39 26.96 8.40
CA GLU A 177 0.34 26.98 7.39
C GLU A 177 -0.30 25.61 7.07
N ILE A 178 0.24 24.46 7.51
CA ILE A 178 -0.41 23.15 7.24
C ILE A 178 -1.68 22.96 8.06
N THR A 179 -1.73 23.51 9.28
CA THR A 179 -2.94 23.50 10.13
C THR A 179 -4.05 24.35 9.53
N VAL A 180 -3.71 25.47 8.90
CA VAL A 180 -4.69 26.35 8.22
C VAL A 180 -5.33 25.61 7.03
N TYR A 181 -4.56 24.94 6.17
CA TYR A 181 -5.14 24.27 5.00
C TYR A 181 -6.00 23.02 5.34
N ARG A 182 -5.69 22.32 6.44
CA ARG A 182 -6.54 21.21 6.92
C ARG A 182 -7.85 21.71 7.54
N GLN A 183 -7.83 22.88 8.16
CA GLN A 183 -8.99 23.48 8.78
C GLN A 183 -9.93 24.13 7.76
N VAL A 184 -9.38 24.66 6.65
CA VAL A 184 -10.18 25.28 5.58
C VAL A 184 -10.85 24.25 4.66
N ILE A 185 -10.24 23.07 4.42
CA ILE A 185 -10.84 22.02 3.56
C ILE A 185 -11.76 21.05 4.36
N GLY A 186 -11.79 21.16 5.69
CA GLY A 186 -12.67 20.37 6.55
C GLY A 186 -14.14 20.77 6.51
N GLN A 187 -14.50 21.86 5.83
CA GLN A 187 -15.88 22.31 5.71
C GLN A 187 -16.13 22.87 4.30
N ARG A 188 -17.10 22.26 3.60
CA ARG A 188 -17.62 22.62 2.27
C ARG A 188 -16.86 22.01 1.10
N GLY A 189 -17.51 21.01 0.50
CA GLY A 189 -17.08 20.41 -0.74
C GLY A 189 -17.25 21.31 -1.96
N LYS A 190 -16.83 20.71 -3.09
CA LYS A 190 -16.96 21.09 -4.49
C LYS A 190 -15.75 21.82 -5.11
N ASN A 191 -15.14 21.08 -6.05
CA ASN A 191 -14.60 21.51 -7.35
C ASN A 191 -13.15 22.03 -7.41
N LEU A 192 -12.20 21.11 -7.59
CA LEU A 192 -11.00 21.36 -8.38
C LEU A 192 -11.12 20.58 -9.70
N HIS A 193 -11.13 21.31 -10.80
CA HIS A 193 -11.30 20.81 -12.17
C HIS A 193 -10.07 19.99 -12.59
N VAL A 194 -10.24 18.67 -12.66
CA VAL A 194 -9.31 17.72 -13.29
C VAL A 194 -10.00 17.25 -14.58
N SER A 195 -9.24 17.20 -15.68
CA SER A 195 -9.70 16.98 -17.05
C SER A 195 -10.63 15.76 -17.24
N VAL A 196 -11.63 15.92 -18.10
CA VAL A 196 -12.78 15.02 -18.33
C VAL A 196 -12.44 13.73 -19.09
N ASP A 197 -11.21 13.54 -19.58
CA ASP A 197 -10.83 12.32 -20.29
C ASP A 197 -10.21 11.20 -19.40
N ASP A 198 -10.01 11.44 -18.11
CA ASP A 198 -9.52 10.43 -17.15
C ASP A 198 -10.64 9.76 -16.32
N GLU A 199 -11.91 10.09 -16.60
CA GLU A 199 -13.09 9.67 -15.82
C GLU A 199 -13.88 8.51 -16.46
N LEU A 200 -13.20 7.43 -16.88
CA LEU A 200 -13.92 6.24 -17.40
C LEU A 200 -13.29 4.88 -17.05
N SER A 201 -12.71 4.73 -15.86
CA SER A 201 -12.24 3.41 -15.38
C SER A 201 -12.63 3.05 -13.94
N LEU A 202 -13.64 3.69 -13.35
CA LEU A 202 -14.05 3.48 -11.96
C LEU A 202 -15.56 3.29 -11.76
N TYR A 203 -16.19 2.49 -12.64
CA TYR A 203 -17.44 1.80 -12.29
C TYR A 203 -17.17 0.31 -12.10
N GLU A 204 -16.93 -0.09 -10.84
CA GLU A 204 -17.34 -1.41 -10.33
C GLU A 204 -18.13 -1.10 -9.05
N GLU A 205 -19.42 -1.45 -9.07
CA GLU A 205 -20.39 -1.19 -8.01
C GLU A 205 -19.91 -1.76 -6.66
N ALA A 206 -19.94 -0.94 -5.62
CA ALA A 206 -19.60 -1.37 -4.27
C ALA A 206 -20.78 -2.12 -3.64
N ASP A 207 -20.65 -3.45 -3.51
CA ASP A 207 -21.53 -4.29 -2.71
C ASP A 207 -21.58 -3.82 -1.24
N LEU A 208 -22.68 -3.18 -0.85
CA LEU A 208 -22.97 -2.69 0.51
C LEU A 208 -23.25 -3.81 1.55
N SER A 209 -22.95 -5.08 1.27
CA SER A 209 -23.32 -6.21 2.14
C SER A 209 -22.22 -6.65 3.14
N LYS A 210 -20.99 -6.15 3.04
CA LYS A 210 -19.89 -6.60 3.93
C LYS A 210 -19.68 -5.65 5.12
N LYS A 211 -20.24 -6.02 6.28
CA LYS A 211 -19.92 -5.36 7.56
C LYS A 211 -18.43 -5.55 7.91
N PRO A 212 -17.75 -4.52 8.46
CA PRO A 212 -16.33 -4.61 8.81
C PRO A 212 -16.10 -5.58 9.98
N VAL A 213 -15.21 -6.57 9.77
CA VAL A 213 -14.83 -7.53 10.81
C VAL A 213 -13.90 -6.85 11.82
N LYS A 214 -14.36 -6.69 13.06
CA LYS A 214 -13.53 -6.22 14.19
C LYS A 214 -12.56 -7.31 14.61
N ARG A 215 -11.25 -7.02 14.63
CA ARG A 215 -10.23 -7.91 15.18
C ARG A 215 -10.23 -7.82 16.72
N LYS A 216 -10.37 -8.95 17.40
CA LYS A 216 -10.23 -9.03 18.87
C LYS A 216 -8.75 -8.90 19.26
N PRO A 217 -8.40 -8.14 20.31
CA PRO A 217 -7.03 -8.08 20.80
C PRO A 217 -6.60 -9.43 21.39
N LYS A 218 -5.35 -9.83 21.15
CA LYS A 218 -4.78 -11.08 21.67
C LYS A 218 -4.47 -10.91 23.16
N LEU A 219 -5.07 -11.74 24.00
CA LEU A 219 -4.77 -11.81 25.42
C LEU A 219 -3.41 -12.51 25.60
N VAL A 220 -2.42 -11.76 26.08
CA VAL A 220 -1.14 -12.33 26.51
C VAL A 220 -1.35 -12.82 27.96
N LYS A 221 -1.17 -14.12 28.21
CA LYS A 221 -1.13 -14.66 29.57
C LYS A 221 0.28 -14.44 30.12
N PHE A 222 0.35 -13.82 31.30
CA PHE A 222 1.55 -13.72 32.11
C PHE A 222 1.85 -15.06 32.79
#